data_AF-A0A5J4N926-F1
#
_entry.id   AF-A0A5J4N926-F1
#
_cell.length_a   1.000
_cell.length_b   1.000
_cell.length_c   1.000
_cell.angle_alpha   90.00
_cell.angle_beta   90.00
_cell.angle_gamma   90.00
#
_symmetry.space_group_name_H-M   'P 1'
#
loop_
_entity.id
_entity.type
_entity.pdbx_description
1 polymer ?
#
loop_
_entity_poly.entity_id
_entity_poly.type
_entity_poly.pdbx_seq_one_letter_code
_entity_poly.pdbx_strand_id
1 'polypeptide(L)'
;MDDFVLSALDPDDSVLLIWSSLCQPDAAAMQSFQDLVKTRVARLQLENLERLLQDHSVREEISMRFSLAICGWPSPFMAGTNNLDLLSLISNCLHPGGRIIVRETMAVKEQLAQAEKACHLTGFVEFKPVSLFCNVKCTCKIS
;
A
#
# COMPACT_ATOMS: atom_id res chain seq x y z
N MET A 1 10.15 -1.91 -14.73
CA MET A 1 9.65 -2.38 -13.42
C MET A 1 10.03 -1.32 -12.40
N ASP A 2 9.21 -1.04 -11.39
CA ASP A 2 9.35 0.17 -10.58
C ASP A 2 10.36 -0.03 -9.44
N ASP A 3 11.64 0.27 -9.70
CA ASP A 3 12.78 0.04 -8.80
C ASP A 3 12.60 0.65 -7.41
N PHE A 4 11.74 1.66 -7.30
CA PHE A 4 11.41 2.31 -6.03
C PHE A 4 10.88 1.33 -4.98
N VAL A 5 9.88 0.50 -5.33
CA VAL A 5 9.28 -0.41 -4.33
C VAL A 5 10.34 -1.38 -3.86
N LEU A 6 11.11 -1.94 -4.78
CA LEU A 6 12.14 -2.92 -4.50
C LEU A 6 13.31 -2.36 -3.68
N SER A 7 13.58 -1.06 -3.78
CA SER A 7 14.59 -0.36 -2.97
C SER A 7 14.10 -0.05 -1.56
N ALA A 8 12.79 -0.07 -1.32
CA ALA A 8 12.20 0.19 -0.01
C ALA A 8 11.97 -1.09 0.83
N LEU A 9 12.13 -2.27 0.22
CA LEU A 9 12.00 -3.56 0.88
C LEU A 9 13.24 -3.87 1.73
N ASP A 10 12.99 -4.41 2.91
CA ASP A 10 14.00 -4.99 3.79
C ASP A 10 13.81 -6.52 3.87
N PRO A 11 14.90 -7.31 3.94
CA PRO A 11 14.82 -8.76 4.13
C PRO A 11 13.95 -9.21 5.30
N ASP A 12 13.85 -8.42 6.37
CA ASP A 12 13.05 -8.77 7.54
C ASP A 12 11.57 -8.32 7.43
N ASP A 13 11.19 -7.66 6.32
CA ASP A 13 9.82 -7.16 6.17
C ASP A 13 8.78 -8.29 6.13
N SER A 14 7.68 -8.08 6.84
CA SER A 14 6.41 -8.77 6.62
C SER A 14 5.51 -7.88 5.78
N VAL A 15 5.34 -8.25 4.51
CA VAL A 15 4.65 -7.44 3.51
C VAL A 15 3.21 -7.88 3.28
N LEU A 16 2.29 -6.91 3.32
CA LEU A 16 0.93 -7.04 2.84
C LEU A 16 0.82 -6.34 1.47
N LEU A 17 0.60 -7.11 0.41
CA LEU A 17 0.35 -6.57 -0.93
C LEU A 17 -1.15 -6.50 -1.19
N ILE A 18 -1.67 -5.28 -1.36
CA ILE A 18 -3.09 -5.00 -1.56
C ILE A 18 -3.33 -4.62 -3.03
N TRP A 19 -4.23 -5.36 -3.67
CA TRP A 19 -4.66 -5.12 -5.05
C TRP A 19 -6.17 -4.92 -5.13
N SER A 20 -6.64 -4.26 -6.18
CA SER A 20 -8.07 -3.99 -6.41
C SER A 20 -8.54 -4.66 -7.69
N SER A 21 -9.74 -5.21 -7.66
CA SER A 21 -10.41 -5.79 -8.83
C SER A 21 -10.72 -4.73 -9.91
N LEU A 22 -10.88 -3.46 -9.49
CA LEU A 22 -11.13 -2.34 -10.40
C LEU A 22 -9.91 -1.96 -11.24
N CYS A 23 -8.71 -2.29 -10.75
CA CYS A 23 -7.43 -2.03 -11.42
C CYS A 23 -6.66 -3.34 -11.59
N GLN A 24 -7.36 -4.42 -11.93
CA GLN A 24 -6.80 -5.76 -11.90
C GLN A 24 -5.56 -5.82 -12.82
N PRO A 25 -4.39 -6.16 -12.28
CA PRO A 25 -3.20 -6.38 -13.08
C PRO A 25 -3.36 -7.64 -13.92
N ASP A 26 -2.66 -7.67 -15.05
CA ASP A 26 -2.45 -8.91 -15.78
C ASP A 26 -1.87 -9.99 -14.83
N ALA A 27 -2.35 -11.24 -14.98
CA ALA A 27 -1.99 -12.32 -14.07
C ALA A 27 -0.48 -12.63 -14.10
N ALA A 28 0.15 -12.57 -15.28
CA ALA A 28 1.58 -12.79 -15.42
C ALA A 28 2.38 -11.62 -14.81
N ALA A 29 1.90 -10.39 -14.97
CA ALA A 29 2.50 -9.21 -14.32
C ALA A 29 2.42 -9.30 -12.79
N MET A 30 1.29 -9.71 -12.23
CA MET A 30 1.10 -9.89 -10.80
C MET A 30 1.98 -11.02 -10.25
N GLN A 31 2.03 -12.15 -10.94
CA GLN A 31 2.89 -13.28 -10.56
C GLN A 31 4.37 -12.87 -10.56
N SER A 32 4.83 -12.22 -11.62
CA SER A 32 6.22 -11.74 -11.74
C SER A 32 6.58 -10.76 -10.61
N PHE A 33 5.66 -9.87 -10.25
CA PHE A 33 5.87 -8.92 -9.16
C PHE A 33 5.93 -9.63 -7.80
N GLN A 34 5.03 -10.57 -7.54
CA GLN A 34 5.05 -11.37 -6.31
C GLN A 34 6.34 -12.14 -6.15
N ASP A 35 6.80 -12.82 -7.20
CA ASP A 35 8.01 -13.64 -7.16
C ASP A 35 9.21 -12.75 -6.81
N LEU A 36 9.28 -11.56 -7.38
CA LEU A 36 10.33 -10.61 -7.07
C LEU A 36 10.29 -10.11 -5.62
N VAL A 37 9.11 -9.75 -5.11
CA VAL A 37 8.97 -9.31 -3.71
C VAL A 37 9.34 -10.46 -2.76
N LYS A 38 8.87 -11.69 -3.03
CA LYS A 38 9.19 -12.88 -2.22
C LYS A 38 10.69 -13.13 -2.10
N THR A 39 11.48 -12.79 -3.12
CA THR A 39 12.95 -12.93 -3.02
C THR A 39 13.64 -11.92 -2.10
N ARG A 40 12.92 -10.91 -1.61
CA ARG A 40 13.48 -9.76 -0.88
C ARG A 40 12.93 -9.54 0.52
N VAL A 41 11.96 -10.34 0.97
CA VAL A 41 11.24 -10.12 2.23
C VAL A 41 10.99 -11.44 2.95
N ALA A 42 10.88 -11.39 4.27
CA ALA A 42 10.66 -12.57 5.11
C ALA A 42 9.28 -13.20 4.89
N ARG A 43 8.26 -12.36 4.67
CA ARG A 43 6.88 -12.81 4.43
C ARG A 43 6.17 -11.92 3.43
N LEU A 44 5.40 -12.53 2.53
CA LEU A 44 4.48 -11.83 1.63
C LEU A 44 3.08 -12.44 1.75
N GLN A 45 2.08 -11.61 2.01
CA GLN A 45 0.66 -11.96 1.92
C GLN A 45 -0.03 -11.04 0.91
N LEU A 46 -0.96 -11.59 0.15
CA LEU A 46 -1.73 -10.84 -0.84
C LEU A 46 -3.17 -10.77 -0.39
N GLU A 47 -3.76 -9.58 -0.50
CA GLU A 47 -5.15 -9.38 -0.18
C GLU A 47 -5.85 -8.50 -1.22
N ASN A 48 -7.11 -8.84 -1.46
CA ASN A 48 -7.97 -8.06 -2.32
C ASN A 48 -8.62 -6.92 -1.51
N LEU A 49 -8.53 -5.69 -2.02
CA LEU A 49 -9.04 -4.48 -1.37
C LEU A 49 -10.54 -4.57 -1.08
N GLU A 50 -11.34 -5.02 -2.04
CA GLU A 50 -12.79 -5.11 -1.87
C GLU A 50 -13.16 -6.12 -0.78
N ARG A 51 -12.42 -7.23 -0.70
CA ARG A 51 -12.55 -8.22 0.38
C ARG A 51 -12.20 -7.64 1.75
N LEU A 52 -11.10 -6.89 1.85
CA LEU A 52 -10.70 -6.23 3.09
C LEU A 52 -11.75 -5.24 3.60
N LEU A 53 -12.37 -4.48 2.69
CA LEU A 53 -13.40 -3.51 3.04
C LEU A 53 -14.70 -4.17 3.52
N GLN A 54 -15.06 -5.32 2.97
CA GLN A 54 -16.33 -6.00 3.25
C GLN A 54 -16.24 -6.99 4.42
N ASP A 55 -15.11 -7.68 4.57
CA ASP A 55 -14.97 -8.80 5.49
C ASP A 55 -14.27 -8.38 6.79
N HIS A 56 -15.00 -8.42 7.91
CA HIS A 56 -14.44 -8.14 9.24
C HIS A 56 -13.47 -9.22 9.71
N SER A 57 -13.71 -10.49 9.36
CA SER A 57 -12.89 -11.61 9.83
C SER A 57 -11.48 -11.56 9.24
N VAL A 58 -11.38 -11.20 7.95
CA VAL A 58 -10.09 -11.01 7.29
C VAL A 58 -9.31 -9.87 7.95
N ARG A 59 -9.98 -8.76 8.31
CA ARG A 59 -9.35 -7.62 9.00
C ARG A 59 -8.80 -8.00 10.37
N GLU A 60 -9.55 -8.78 11.15
CA GLU A 60 -9.08 -9.28 12.43
C GLU A 60 -7.89 -10.23 12.26
N GLU A 61 -7.93 -11.08 11.23
CA GLU A 61 -6.84 -11.99 10.92
C GLU A 61 -5.54 -11.22 10.60
N ILE A 62 -5.60 -10.13 9.84
CA ILE A 62 -4.38 -9.43 9.40
C ILE A 62 -3.94 -8.29 10.33
N SER A 63 -4.68 -8.03 11.40
CA SER A 63 -4.45 -6.93 12.34
C SER A 63 -3.04 -6.99 12.98
N MET A 64 -2.31 -5.87 12.91
CA MET A 64 -0.97 -5.67 13.47
C MET A 64 0.08 -6.73 13.08
N ARG A 65 -0.04 -7.35 11.90
CA ARG A 65 0.87 -8.42 11.46
C ARG A 65 2.01 -7.96 10.54
N PHE A 66 1.88 -6.80 9.93
CA PHE A 66 2.72 -6.39 8.81
C PHE A 66 3.63 -5.21 9.12
N SER A 67 4.86 -5.25 8.62
CA SER A 67 5.82 -4.14 8.68
C SER A 67 5.68 -3.18 7.51
N LEU A 68 5.12 -3.66 6.40
CA LEU A 68 4.97 -2.90 5.17
C LEU A 68 3.70 -3.29 4.44
N ALA A 69 2.89 -2.30 4.06
CA ALA A 69 1.77 -2.47 3.14
C ALA A 69 2.12 -1.86 1.78
N ILE A 70 1.96 -2.60 0.69
CA ILE A 70 2.17 -2.15 -0.68
C ILE A 70 0.83 -2.14 -1.39
N CYS A 71 0.43 -0.98 -1.91
CA CYS A 71 -0.87 -0.75 -2.52
C CYS A 71 -0.72 -0.22 -3.94
N GLY A 72 -1.46 -0.78 -4.89
CA GLY A 72 -1.45 -0.29 -6.27
C GLY A 72 -0.26 -0.78 -7.11
N TRP A 73 0.24 -1.99 -6.84
CA TRP A 73 1.16 -2.71 -7.71
C TRP A 73 0.62 -4.08 -8.12
N PRO A 74 0.97 -4.56 -9.34
CA PRO A 74 1.73 -3.88 -10.39
C PRO A 74 0.88 -2.90 -11.24
N SER A 75 -0.41 -2.71 -10.92
CA SER A 75 -1.30 -1.70 -11.53
C SER A 75 -1.72 -0.63 -10.49
N PRO A 76 -1.59 0.67 -10.79
CA PRO A 76 -1.91 1.73 -9.83
C PRO A 76 -3.40 1.74 -9.52
N PHE A 77 -3.77 2.20 -8.33
CA PHE A 77 -5.17 2.44 -7.99
C PHE A 77 -5.76 3.63 -8.77
N MET A 78 -7.08 3.67 -8.87
CA MET A 78 -7.80 4.84 -9.41
C MET A 78 -7.68 6.02 -8.46
N ALA A 79 -7.62 7.23 -9.00
CA ALA A 79 -7.65 8.47 -8.22
C ALA A 79 -8.79 8.47 -7.17
N GLY A 80 -8.47 8.85 -5.94
CA GLY A 80 -9.39 8.89 -4.80
C GLY A 80 -9.51 7.58 -4.01
N THR A 81 -8.82 6.50 -4.41
CA THR A 81 -8.79 5.24 -3.64
C THR A 81 -8.05 5.40 -2.33
N ASN A 82 -7.04 6.27 -2.28
CA ASN A 82 -6.23 6.54 -1.09
C ASN A 82 -6.89 7.52 -0.14
N ASN A 83 -8.07 7.17 0.32
CA ASN A 83 -8.87 7.96 1.24
C ASN A 83 -8.63 7.56 2.70
N LEU A 84 -9.32 8.24 3.62
CA LEU A 84 -9.21 8.01 5.05
C LEU A 84 -9.59 6.58 5.46
N ASP A 85 -10.61 6.01 4.83
CA ASP A 85 -11.13 4.68 5.17
C ASP A 85 -10.09 3.59 4.85
N LEU A 86 -9.50 3.66 3.66
CA LEU A 86 -8.45 2.72 3.27
C LEU A 86 -7.21 2.88 4.16
N LEU A 87 -6.75 4.10 4.39
CA LEU A 87 -5.57 4.34 5.20
C LEU A 87 -5.77 3.89 6.66
N SER A 88 -6.98 4.05 7.21
CA SER A 88 -7.33 3.61 8.57
C SER A 88 -7.39 2.09 8.66
N LEU A 89 -7.88 1.43 7.61
CA LEU A 89 -7.85 -0.02 7.52
C LEU A 89 -6.41 -0.53 7.49
N ILE A 90 -5.57 0.06 6.63
CA ILE A 90 -4.17 -0.36 6.48
C ILE A 90 -3.38 -0.09 7.75
N SER A 91 -3.58 1.06 8.41
CA SER A 91 -2.88 1.36 9.66
C SER A 91 -3.15 0.31 10.73
N ASN A 92 -4.35 -0.27 10.78
CA ASN A 92 -4.69 -1.35 11.71
C ASN A 92 -4.02 -2.70 11.34
N CYS A 93 -3.64 -2.90 10.09
CA CYS A 93 -2.92 -4.10 9.64
C CYS A 93 -1.41 -4.04 9.95
N LEU A 94 -0.90 -2.82 10.18
CA LEU A 94 0.51 -2.56 10.42
C LEU A 94 0.83 -2.59 11.92
N HIS A 95 2.00 -3.10 12.27
CA HIS A 95 2.53 -2.95 13.62
C HIS A 95 3.04 -1.51 13.86
N PRO A 96 3.26 -1.08 15.11
CA PRO A 96 3.92 0.20 15.40
C PRO A 96 5.26 0.30 14.65
N GLY A 97 5.54 1.44 14.05
CA GLY A 97 6.68 1.64 13.16
C GLY A 97 6.50 1.12 11.73
N GLY A 98 5.37 0.48 11.42
CA GLY A 98 5.07 -0.07 10.10
C GLY A 98 4.94 1.01 9.03
N ARG A 99 5.15 0.60 7.78
CA ARG A 99 5.25 1.45 6.60
C ARG A 99 4.12 1.17 5.61
N ILE A 100 3.72 2.18 4.84
CA ILE A 100 2.88 1.99 3.66
C ILE A 100 3.62 2.50 2.43
N ILE A 101 3.44 1.86 1.28
CA ILE A 101 3.81 2.37 -0.03
C ILE A 101 2.58 2.26 -0.91
N VAL A 102 2.15 3.39 -1.47
CA VAL A 102 0.92 3.45 -2.24
C VAL A 102 1.20 4.01 -3.63
N ARG A 103 0.53 3.48 -4.64
CA ARG A 103 0.53 4.05 -5.99
C ARG A 103 -0.87 4.19 -6.54
N GLU A 104 -1.16 5.39 -6.99
CA GLU A 104 -2.45 5.78 -7.50
C GLU A 104 -2.28 6.70 -8.69
N THR A 105 -3.17 6.56 -9.66
CA THR A 105 -3.31 7.47 -10.79
C THR A 105 -3.67 8.86 -10.27
N MET A 106 -2.76 9.83 -10.40
CA MET A 106 -2.98 11.18 -9.87
C MET A 106 -3.47 12.11 -10.97
N ALA A 107 -4.56 12.84 -10.69
CA ALA A 107 -5.11 13.83 -11.61
C ALA A 107 -4.72 15.28 -11.24
N VAL A 108 -4.56 15.63 -9.95
CA VAL A 108 -4.39 17.04 -9.52
C VAL A 108 -3.58 17.18 -8.22
N LYS A 109 -2.84 18.29 -8.05
CA LYS A 109 -2.10 18.68 -6.82
C LYS A 109 -2.96 18.67 -5.55
N GLU A 110 -4.25 18.99 -5.65
CA GLU A 110 -5.17 19.03 -4.51
C GLU A 110 -5.39 17.65 -3.88
N GLN A 111 -5.32 16.58 -4.68
CA GLN A 111 -5.44 15.21 -4.19
C GLN A 111 -4.24 14.80 -3.33
N LEU A 112 -3.06 15.38 -3.60
CA LEU A 112 -1.86 15.12 -2.80
C LEU A 112 -2.02 15.68 -1.38
N ALA A 113 -2.51 16.91 -1.24
CA ALA A 113 -2.74 17.52 0.06
C ALA A 113 -3.84 16.78 0.86
N GLN A 114 -4.85 16.27 0.16
CA GLN A 114 -5.88 15.42 0.78
C GLN A 114 -5.31 14.09 1.26
N ALA A 115 -4.46 13.44 0.47
CA ALA A 115 -3.78 12.20 0.85
C ALA A 115 -2.85 12.41 2.05
N GLU A 116 -2.06 13.48 2.05
CA GLU A 116 -1.21 13.85 3.19
C GLU A 116 -2.04 14.07 4.46
N LYS A 117 -3.13 14.82 4.36
CA LYS A 117 -4.05 15.03 5.48
C LYS A 117 -4.64 13.71 5.98
N ALA A 118 -5.08 12.84 5.07
CA ALA A 118 -5.63 11.54 5.43
C ALA A 118 -4.58 10.69 6.15
N CYS A 119 -3.35 10.61 5.66
CA CYS A 119 -2.24 9.92 6.33
C CYS A 119 -2.04 10.41 7.77
N HIS A 120 -1.94 11.73 7.97
CA HIS A 120 -1.78 12.28 9.32
C HIS A 120 -2.96 11.94 10.24
N LEU A 121 -4.19 11.98 9.72
CA LEU A 121 -5.39 11.63 10.49
C LEU A 121 -5.45 10.15 10.88
N THR A 122 -4.84 9.26 10.10
CA THR A 122 -4.77 7.83 10.41
C THR A 122 -3.53 7.43 11.22
N GLY A 123 -2.81 8.41 11.78
CA GLY A 123 -1.69 8.16 12.71
C GLY A 123 -0.33 7.94 12.04
N PHE A 124 -0.23 8.20 10.74
CA PHE A 124 1.05 8.19 10.05
C PHE A 124 1.82 9.50 10.28
N VAL A 125 3.10 9.43 10.66
CA VAL A 125 3.89 10.61 11.06
C VAL A 125 4.80 11.18 9.98
N GLU A 126 5.08 10.40 8.93
CA GLU A 126 5.89 10.86 7.79
C GLU A 126 5.08 10.71 6.51
N PHE A 127 5.17 11.68 5.61
CA PHE A 127 4.59 11.62 4.27
C PHE A 127 5.62 12.13 3.27
N LYS A 128 6.07 11.26 2.38
CA LYS A 128 7.11 11.58 1.39
C LYS A 128 6.58 11.31 -0.01
N PRO A 129 6.08 12.32 -0.73
CA PRO A 129 5.66 12.13 -2.12
C PRO A 129 6.87 11.95 -3.02
N VAL A 130 6.94 10.85 -3.76
CA VAL A 130 8.02 10.57 -4.72
C VAL A 130 7.49 10.70 -6.15
N SER A 131 7.91 11.79 -6.81
CA SER A 131 7.76 12.21 -8.21
C SER A 131 6.47 11.85 -8.99
N LEU A 132 5.79 12.94 -9.37
CA LEU A 132 4.62 13.09 -10.23
C LEU A 132 4.98 13.07 -11.73
N PHE A 133 4.77 11.92 -12.38
CA PHE A 133 4.10 11.85 -13.69
C PHE A 133 3.07 10.73 -13.54
N CYS A 134 1.81 11.12 -13.40
CA CYS A 134 0.64 10.24 -13.27
C CYS A 134 0.57 9.37 -11.99
N ASN A 135 1.58 9.34 -11.11
CA ASN A 135 1.55 8.54 -9.87
C ASN A 135 2.29 9.21 -8.70
N VAL A 136 1.78 9.07 -7.47
CA VAL A 136 2.43 9.49 -6.22
C VAL A 136 2.76 8.26 -5.40
N LYS A 137 3.95 8.23 -4.79
CA LYS A 137 4.37 7.22 -3.81
C LYS A 137 4.58 7.89 -2.47
N CYS A 138 4.07 7.31 -1.40
CA CYS A 138 4.18 7.83 -0.05
C CYS A 138 4.74 6.75 0.86
N THR A 139 5.65 7.12 1.78
CA THR A 139 6.09 6.26 2.88
C THR A 139 5.68 6.87 4.20
N CYS A 140 4.98 6.08 5.01
CA CYS A 140 4.36 6.56 6.22
C CYS A 140 4.63 5.64 7.41
N LYS A 141 5.12 6.17 8.54
CA LYS A 141 5.46 5.40 9.75
C LYS A 141 4.40 5.56 10.84
N ILE A 142 4.02 4.49 11.54
CA ILE A 142 3.14 4.55 12.73
C ILE A 142 4.00 4.74 14.00
N SER A 143 3.54 5.52 14.97
CA SER A 143 4.20 5.72 16.27
C SER A 143 4.21 4.47 17.13
#